data_AF-A0A2V2F725-F1
#
_entry.id   AF-A0A2V2F725-F1
#
_cell.length_a   1.000
_cell.length_b   1.000
_cell.length_c   1.000
_cell.angle_alpha   90.00
_cell.angle_beta   90.00
_cell.angle_gamma   90.00
#
_symmetry.space_group_name_H-M   'P 1'
#
loop_
_entity.id
_entity.type
_entity.pdbx_description
1 polymer ?
#
loop_
_entity_poly.entity_id
_entity_poly.type
_entity_poly.pdbx_seq_one_letter_code
_entity_poly.pdbx_strand_id
1 'polypeptide(L)'
;MKKANELKKLRRENRALRRSIRDLEQHGAPAAPVERTSDAAAFDASNYFSYLLARLRQKSLFARAEKITRYFRSSIWVTRLFRYGMLIYQYLQAGAFVLLYTALFILIIPIVLSLSLATLIVTLILRKKNADRLIAACTERGADVRFLLFSTKEDFDPAAIRAEAEKTPKASVLVVSPFFFRPRGFGEREDMYVCWRDEGENAVILRKYFFFYLRRRMRHAEYFSITETVLEQPKEDTETPC
;
A
#
# COMPACT_ATOMS: atom_id res chain seq x y z
N MET A 1 23.85 41.70 42.69
CA MET A 1 22.80 42.34 41.84
C MET A 1 23.02 42.20 40.32
N LYS A 2 24.24 42.30 39.77
CA LYS A 2 24.48 42.25 38.30
C LYS A 2 23.93 40.99 37.59
N LYS A 3 24.18 39.79 38.13
CA LYS A 3 23.71 38.51 37.55
C LYS A 3 22.18 38.37 37.49
N ALA A 4 21.45 38.96 38.44
CA ALA A 4 19.99 38.92 38.45
C ALA A 4 19.38 39.81 37.35
N ASN A 5 20.06 40.91 37.00
CA ASN A 5 19.64 41.78 35.91
C ASN A 5 19.94 41.17 34.53
N GLU A 6 21.07 40.48 34.37
CA GLU A 6 21.36 39.69 33.16
C GLU A 6 20.35 38.57 32.95
N LEU A 7 19.97 37.86 34.00
CA LEU A 7 18.99 36.78 33.92
C LEU A 7 17.59 37.29 33.56
N LYS A 8 17.22 38.49 34.02
CA LYS A 8 15.98 39.17 33.59
C LYS A 8 16.07 39.62 32.13
N LYS A 9 17.22 40.10 31.66
CA LYS A 9 17.45 40.51 30.27
C LYS A 9 17.32 39.31 29.32
N LEU A 10 18.01 38.21 29.62
CA LEU A 10 17.95 36.97 28.83
C LEU A 10 16.54 36.38 28.79
N ARG A 11 15.77 36.45 29.89
CA ARG A 11 14.37 36.00 29.91
C ARG A 11 13.47 36.85 29.01
N ARG A 12 13.75 38.16 28.88
CA ARG A 12 12.99 39.05 27.98
C ARG A 12 13.32 38.75 26.52
N GLU A 13 14.61 38.57 26.20
CA GLU A 13 15.06 38.21 24.85
C GLU A 13 14.51 36.83 24.43
N ASN A 14 14.52 35.83 25.32
CA ASN A 14 13.96 34.52 25.01
C ASN A 14 12.44 34.58 24.76
N ARG A 15 11.71 35.46 25.47
CA ARG A 15 10.28 35.69 25.21
C ARG A 15 10.04 36.41 23.89
N ALA A 16 10.91 37.33 23.49
CA ALA A 16 10.81 38.01 22.20
C ALA A 16 11.08 37.04 21.04
N LEU A 17 12.12 36.20 21.15
CA LEU A 17 12.43 35.17 20.16
C LEU A 17 11.30 34.14 20.02
N ARG A 18 10.63 33.76 21.11
CA ARG A 18 9.45 32.88 21.06
C ARG A 18 8.21 33.52 20.43
N ARG A 19 8.14 34.84 20.36
CA ARG A 19 7.08 35.55 19.63
C ARG A 19 7.42 35.64 18.16
N SER A 20 8.66 36.01 17.82
CA SER A 20 9.11 36.02 16.43
C SER A 20 9.06 34.64 15.77
N ILE A 21 9.36 33.55 16.50
CA ILE A 21 9.19 32.18 15.99
C ILE A 21 7.71 31.89 15.72
N ARG A 22 6.78 32.31 16.59
CA ARG A 22 5.34 32.10 16.38
C ARG A 22 4.80 32.94 15.23
N ASP A 23 5.25 34.18 15.10
CA ASP A 23 4.87 35.05 13.99
C ASP A 23 5.43 34.50 12.67
N LEU A 24 6.65 33.96 12.65
CA LEU A 24 7.24 33.27 11.50
C LEU A 24 6.59 31.91 11.21
N GLU A 25 6.09 31.18 12.20
CA GLU A 25 5.27 29.98 12.00
C GLU A 25 3.90 30.34 11.41
N GLN A 26 3.31 31.48 11.82
CA GLN A 26 2.05 31.97 11.29
C GLN A 26 2.17 32.62 9.89
N HIS A 27 3.30 33.26 9.57
CA HIS A 27 3.50 34.01 8.33
C HIS A 27 4.44 33.29 7.32
N GLY A 28 5.07 32.17 7.71
CA GLY A 28 6.15 31.52 6.99
C GLY A 28 5.91 30.08 6.54
N ALA A 29 4.67 29.62 6.51
CA ALA A 29 4.30 28.41 5.77
C ALA A 29 3.17 28.78 4.80
N PRO A 30 3.44 29.02 3.50
CA PRO A 30 2.44 28.61 2.51
C PRO A 30 2.15 27.16 2.87
N ALA A 31 0.88 26.86 3.22
CA ALA A 31 0.45 25.49 3.44
C ALA A 31 1.05 24.68 2.30
N ALA A 32 2.01 23.80 2.63
CA ALA A 32 2.50 22.83 1.67
C ALA A 32 1.25 22.26 1.03
N PRO A 33 1.15 22.24 -0.32
CA PRO A 33 -0.07 21.80 -0.97
C PRO A 33 -0.40 20.48 -0.29
N VAL A 34 -1.53 20.47 0.42
CA VAL A 34 -2.04 19.23 0.98
C VAL A 34 -2.33 18.45 -0.28
N GLU A 35 -1.37 17.60 -0.67
CA GLU A 35 -1.54 16.60 -1.70
C GLU A 35 -2.66 15.74 -1.14
N ARG A 36 -3.91 16.16 -1.43
CA ARG A 36 -5.07 15.29 -1.46
C ARG A 36 -4.82 14.35 -2.64
N THR A 37 -3.80 13.52 -2.53
CA THR A 37 -3.76 12.29 -3.29
C THR A 37 -4.81 11.41 -2.64
N SER A 38 -6.06 11.58 -3.07
CA SER A 38 -7.09 10.57 -2.81
C SER A 38 -6.51 9.23 -3.22
N ASP A 39 -6.75 8.18 -2.44
CA ASP A 39 -6.27 6.85 -2.78
C ASP A 39 -6.81 6.41 -4.16
N ALA A 40 -7.94 6.98 -4.59
CA ALA A 40 -8.45 7.00 -5.96
C ALA A 40 -7.42 7.42 -7.04
N ALA A 41 -6.65 8.51 -6.83
CA ALA A 41 -5.65 8.99 -7.79
C ALA A 41 -4.50 7.98 -8.00
N ALA A 42 -4.25 7.07 -7.06
CA ALA A 42 -3.26 6.02 -7.26
C ALA A 42 -3.69 5.04 -8.38
N PHE A 43 -4.99 4.77 -8.52
CA PHE A 43 -5.53 3.85 -9.52
C PHE A 43 -5.51 4.40 -10.96
N ASP A 44 -5.25 5.69 -11.15
CA ASP A 44 -5.03 6.30 -12.47
C ASP A 44 -3.71 5.88 -13.14
N ALA A 45 -2.83 5.20 -12.42
CA ALA A 45 -1.60 4.67 -12.97
C ALA A 45 -1.86 3.71 -14.15
N SER A 46 -1.05 3.85 -15.21
CA SER A 46 -1.16 3.03 -16.42
C SER A 46 -0.74 1.56 -16.21
N ASN A 47 0.14 1.30 -15.24
CA ASN A 47 0.72 -0.02 -14.99
C ASN A 47 0.81 -0.30 -13.48
N TYR A 48 0.82 -1.59 -13.12
CA TYR A 48 0.93 -2.01 -11.72
C TYR A 48 2.22 -1.52 -11.04
N PHE A 49 3.33 -1.43 -11.80
CA PHE A 49 4.61 -0.97 -11.25
C PHE A 49 4.58 0.53 -10.92
N SER A 50 3.97 1.35 -11.76
CA SER A 50 3.80 2.78 -11.46
C SER A 50 2.81 3.00 -10.31
N TYR A 51 1.75 2.18 -10.21
CA TYR A 51 0.88 2.14 -9.03
C TYR A 51 1.66 1.80 -7.75
N LEU A 52 2.51 0.76 -7.78
CA LEU A 52 3.34 0.38 -6.63
C LEU A 52 4.31 1.49 -6.24
N LEU A 53 4.99 2.10 -7.21
CA LEU A 53 5.92 3.21 -6.96
C LEU A 53 5.19 4.44 -6.40
N ALA A 54 4.04 4.81 -6.96
CA ALA A 54 3.22 5.90 -6.45
C ALA A 54 2.77 5.63 -5.01
N ARG A 55 2.32 4.40 -4.72
CA ARG A 55 1.90 3.99 -3.38
C ARG A 55 3.07 3.91 -2.39
N LEU A 56 4.25 3.49 -2.83
CA LEU A 56 5.49 3.50 -2.02
C LEU A 56 5.97 4.93 -1.74
N ARG A 57 5.75 5.84 -2.69
CA ARG A 57 6.09 7.26 -2.56
C ARG A 57 5.11 7.98 -1.62
N GLN A 58 3.81 7.70 -1.74
CA GLN A 58 2.74 8.24 -0.88
C GLN A 58 2.78 7.70 0.54
N LYS A 59 3.02 6.39 0.71
CA LYS A 59 3.36 5.82 2.03
C LYS A 59 4.81 6.19 2.33
N SER A 60 5.05 7.44 2.70
CA SER A 60 6.36 7.99 2.98
C SER A 60 7.17 7.06 3.89
N LEU A 61 7.98 6.19 3.28
CA LEU A 61 9.02 5.47 3.99
C LEU A 61 9.94 6.50 4.64
N PHE A 62 10.07 7.70 4.06
CA PHE A 62 10.76 8.84 4.63
C PHE A 62 10.14 9.40 5.92
N ALA A 63 8.83 9.63 6.05
CA ALA A 63 8.29 10.17 7.32
C ALA A 63 8.29 9.12 8.46
N ARG A 64 8.17 7.83 8.13
CA ARG A 64 8.36 6.74 9.10
C ARG A 64 9.84 6.54 9.43
N ALA A 65 10.73 6.58 8.44
CA ALA A 65 12.18 6.50 8.64
C ALA A 65 12.70 7.71 9.41
N GLU A 66 12.12 8.89 9.24
CA GLU A 66 12.52 10.10 9.94
C GLU A 66 12.07 10.07 11.41
N LYS A 67 10.88 9.52 11.71
CA LYS A 67 10.49 9.20 13.10
C LYS A 67 11.40 8.15 13.73
N ILE A 68 11.76 7.10 12.98
CA ILE A 68 12.67 6.05 13.45
C ILE A 68 14.07 6.64 13.69
N THR A 69 14.65 7.38 12.75
CA THR A 69 16.00 7.95 12.91
C THR A 69 16.06 9.00 14.02
N ARG A 70 15.02 9.82 14.19
CA ARG A 70 14.94 10.82 15.27
C ARG A 70 14.75 10.18 16.66
N TYR A 71 14.05 9.04 16.74
CA TYR A 71 13.92 8.23 17.96
C TYR A 71 15.23 7.50 18.31
N PHE A 72 15.93 6.98 17.30
CA PHE A 72 17.22 6.31 17.48
C PHE A 72 18.35 7.26 17.89
N ARG A 73 18.31 8.52 17.44
CA ARG A 73 19.37 9.52 17.70
C ARG A 73 19.36 10.06 19.14
N SER A 74 18.25 9.96 19.88
CA SER A 74 18.11 10.55 21.23
C SER A 74 18.19 9.55 22.39
N SER A 75 18.26 8.24 22.11
CA SER A 75 18.25 7.22 23.16
C SER A 75 19.66 6.71 23.48
N ILE A 76 20.21 7.17 24.61
CA ILE A 76 21.46 6.66 25.25
C ILE A 76 21.38 5.14 25.52
N TRP A 77 20.18 4.57 25.54
CA TRP A 77 19.93 3.15 25.67
C TRP A 77 20.25 2.36 24.39
N VAL A 78 20.02 2.91 23.21
CA VAL A 78 20.28 2.21 21.93
C VAL A 78 21.77 2.11 21.66
N THR A 79 22.54 3.14 22.00
CA THR A 79 24.02 3.11 21.88
C THR A 79 24.66 2.15 22.88
N ARG A 80 24.08 2.00 24.08
CA ARG A 80 24.51 0.98 25.06
C ARG A 80 24.09 -0.43 24.64
N LEU A 81 22.86 -0.62 24.18
CA LEU A 81 22.36 -1.92 23.70
C LEU A 81 23.13 -2.42 22.48
N PHE A 82 23.50 -1.53 21.55
CA PHE A 82 24.38 -1.89 20.43
C PHE A 82 25.80 -2.22 20.89
N ARG A 83 26.38 -1.52 21.87
CA ARG A 83 27.72 -1.84 22.39
C ARG A 83 27.76 -3.18 23.12
N TYR A 84 26.78 -3.45 23.97
CA TYR A 84 26.67 -4.74 24.66
C TYR A 84 26.29 -5.86 23.69
N GLY A 85 25.43 -5.57 22.69
CA GLY A 85 25.12 -6.50 21.60
C GLY A 85 26.34 -6.82 20.72
N MET A 86 27.20 -5.85 20.43
CA MET A 86 28.41 -6.04 19.63
C MET A 86 29.49 -6.83 20.41
N LEU A 87 29.58 -6.64 21.72
CA LEU A 87 30.45 -7.42 22.61
C LEU A 87 29.94 -8.85 22.82
N ILE A 88 28.63 -9.05 23.03
CA ILE A 88 28.03 -10.39 23.16
C ILE A 88 28.08 -11.15 21.81
N TYR A 89 27.90 -10.47 20.67
CA TYR A 89 28.06 -11.01 19.31
C TYR A 89 29.51 -11.41 18.99
N GLN A 90 30.49 -10.64 19.48
CA GLN A 90 31.92 -10.97 19.34
C GLN A 90 32.33 -12.18 20.19
N TYR A 91 31.71 -12.39 21.36
CA TYR A 91 32.06 -13.49 22.27
C TYR A 91 31.27 -14.80 22.04
N LEU A 92 30.07 -14.77 21.42
CA LEU A 92 29.17 -15.93 21.38
C LEU A 92 29.03 -16.63 20.00
N GLN A 93 29.41 -16.01 18.88
CA GLN A 93 29.05 -16.49 17.51
C GLN A 93 30.27 -16.73 16.58
N ALA A 94 31.49 -16.83 17.11
CA ALA A 94 32.73 -16.86 16.35
C ALA A 94 33.09 -18.19 15.64
N GLY A 95 32.13 -18.93 15.07
CA GLY A 95 32.52 -20.04 14.17
C GLY A 95 31.36 -20.80 13.53
N ALA A 96 30.68 -21.65 14.30
CA ALA A 96 29.74 -22.63 13.74
C ALA A 96 28.41 -22.01 13.24
N PHE A 97 27.85 -21.03 13.95
CA PHE A 97 26.55 -20.43 13.59
C PHE A 97 26.62 -19.49 12.39
N VAL A 98 27.75 -18.81 12.17
CA VAL A 98 27.95 -17.99 10.96
C VAL A 98 28.01 -18.90 9.74
N LEU A 99 28.75 -20.02 9.80
CA LEU A 99 28.83 -21.00 8.71
C LEU A 99 27.47 -21.68 8.44
N LEU A 100 26.72 -22.02 9.49
CA LEU A 100 25.39 -22.60 9.34
C LEU A 100 24.41 -21.60 8.73
N TYR A 101 24.46 -20.32 9.14
CA TYR A 101 23.60 -19.29 8.57
C TYR A 101 23.99 -18.96 7.12
N THR A 102 25.27 -18.86 6.79
CA THR A 102 25.70 -18.63 5.40
C THR A 102 25.39 -19.81 4.50
N ALA A 103 25.58 -21.06 4.95
CA ALA A 103 25.19 -22.25 4.20
C ALA A 103 23.68 -22.29 3.95
N LEU A 104 22.88 -21.98 4.98
CA LEU A 104 21.43 -21.90 4.88
C LEU A 104 20.97 -20.74 3.98
N PHE A 105 21.67 -19.60 4.00
CA PHE A 105 21.39 -18.45 3.14
C PHE A 105 21.72 -18.75 1.67
N ILE A 106 22.88 -19.39 1.41
CA ILE A 106 23.29 -19.83 0.06
C ILE A 106 22.35 -20.90 -0.48
N LEU A 107 21.75 -21.75 0.37
CA LEU A 107 20.82 -22.77 -0.09
C LEU A 107 19.39 -22.23 -0.25
N ILE A 108 18.87 -21.52 0.74
CA ILE A 108 17.47 -21.07 0.75
C ILE A 108 17.24 -19.93 -0.23
N ILE A 109 18.15 -18.97 -0.36
CA ILE A 109 17.90 -17.80 -1.21
C ILE A 109 17.73 -18.17 -2.68
N PRO A 110 18.60 -19.00 -3.29
CA PRO A 110 18.38 -19.44 -4.67
C PRO A 110 17.10 -20.24 -4.84
N ILE A 111 16.69 -21.02 -3.84
CA ILE A 111 15.42 -21.76 -3.86
C ILE A 111 14.24 -20.78 -3.83
N VAL A 112 14.24 -19.81 -2.90
CA VAL A 112 13.18 -18.81 -2.80
C VAL A 112 13.16 -17.90 -4.03
N LEU A 113 14.31 -17.48 -4.55
CA LEU A 113 14.42 -16.70 -5.79
C LEU A 113 13.93 -17.50 -7.00
N SER A 114 14.31 -18.77 -7.12
CA SER A 114 13.87 -19.62 -8.24
C SER A 114 12.37 -19.92 -8.16
N LEU A 115 11.81 -20.18 -6.98
CA LEU A 115 10.36 -20.29 -6.76
C LEU A 115 9.65 -18.97 -7.09
N SER A 116 10.20 -17.83 -6.67
CA SER A 116 9.65 -16.51 -6.96
C SER A 116 9.69 -16.21 -8.47
N LEU A 117 10.77 -16.59 -9.15
CA LEU A 117 10.91 -16.43 -10.59
C LEU A 117 9.98 -17.37 -11.36
N ALA A 118 9.87 -18.63 -10.94
CA ALA A 118 8.98 -19.61 -11.53
C ALA A 118 7.51 -19.18 -11.39
N THR A 119 7.11 -18.73 -10.20
CA THR A 119 5.76 -18.18 -9.98
C THR A 119 5.51 -16.92 -10.81
N LEU A 120 6.50 -16.03 -10.96
CA LEU A 120 6.40 -14.87 -11.84
C LEU A 120 6.24 -15.28 -13.32
N ILE A 121 7.00 -16.27 -13.80
CA ILE A 121 6.88 -16.78 -15.17
C ILE A 121 5.50 -17.41 -15.39
N VAL A 122 5.07 -18.29 -14.48
CA VAL A 122 3.76 -18.95 -14.56
C VAL A 122 2.63 -17.92 -14.53
N THR A 123 2.70 -16.91 -13.66
CA THR A 123 1.70 -15.83 -13.61
C THR A 123 1.67 -15.01 -14.90
N LEU A 124 2.83 -14.72 -15.52
CA LEU A 124 2.89 -14.01 -16.80
C LEU A 124 2.32 -14.83 -17.97
N ILE A 125 2.61 -16.13 -18.02
CA ILE A 125 2.08 -17.03 -19.05
C ILE A 125 0.56 -17.17 -18.90
N LEU A 126 0.10 -17.48 -17.69
CA LEU A 126 -1.32 -17.66 -17.39
C LEU A 126 -2.12 -16.36 -17.54
N ARG A 127 -1.48 -15.20 -17.35
CA ARG A 127 -2.13 -13.89 -17.46
C ARG A 127 -2.80 -13.68 -18.82
N LYS A 128 -2.14 -14.01 -19.94
CA LYS A 128 -2.74 -13.81 -21.27
C LYS A 128 -3.98 -14.68 -21.44
N LYS A 129 -3.84 -15.99 -21.22
CA LYS A 129 -4.93 -16.98 -21.34
C LYS A 129 -6.12 -16.67 -20.42
N ASN A 130 -5.84 -16.27 -19.17
CA ASN A 130 -6.88 -15.91 -18.21
C ASN A 130 -7.58 -14.60 -18.55
N ALA A 131 -6.87 -13.64 -19.17
CA ALA A 131 -7.49 -12.42 -19.66
C ALA A 131 -8.39 -12.69 -20.87
N ASP A 132 -7.95 -13.53 -21.81
CA ASP A 132 -8.75 -13.94 -22.96
C ASP A 132 -10.04 -14.63 -22.53
N ARG A 133 -9.95 -15.58 -21.58
CA ARG A 133 -11.11 -16.25 -21.01
C ARG A 133 -12.08 -15.29 -20.32
N LEU A 134 -11.55 -14.36 -19.53
CA LEU A 134 -12.39 -13.40 -18.82
C LEU A 134 -13.05 -12.39 -19.77
N ILE A 135 -12.32 -11.93 -20.79
CA ILE A 135 -12.86 -11.05 -21.83
C ILE A 135 -13.97 -11.77 -22.58
N ALA A 136 -13.77 -13.03 -22.98
CA ALA A 136 -14.79 -13.84 -23.63
C ALA A 136 -16.05 -13.99 -22.76
N ALA A 137 -15.89 -14.32 -21.48
CA ALA A 137 -16.99 -14.42 -20.53
C ALA A 137 -17.72 -13.07 -20.33
N CYS A 138 -17.00 -11.95 -20.36
CA CYS A 138 -17.62 -10.62 -20.31
C CYS A 138 -18.41 -10.35 -21.59
N THR A 139 -17.85 -10.61 -22.78
CA THR A 139 -18.55 -10.39 -24.06
C THR A 139 -19.83 -11.22 -24.20
N GLU A 140 -19.87 -12.45 -23.67
CA GLU A 140 -21.09 -13.28 -23.67
C GLU A 140 -22.22 -12.65 -22.85
N ARG A 141 -21.89 -11.89 -21.81
CA ARG A 141 -22.87 -11.22 -20.92
C ARG A 141 -23.28 -9.84 -21.43
N GLY A 142 -22.38 -9.15 -22.13
CA GLY A 142 -22.64 -7.85 -22.73
C GLY A 142 -21.42 -6.94 -22.76
N ALA A 143 -21.58 -5.76 -23.36
CA ALA A 143 -20.51 -4.77 -23.48
C ALA A 143 -20.23 -3.99 -22.19
N ASP A 144 -21.12 -4.05 -21.19
CA ASP A 144 -21.00 -3.25 -19.97
C ASP A 144 -20.14 -3.95 -18.91
N VAL A 145 -19.02 -3.32 -18.56
CA VAL A 145 -18.06 -3.82 -17.58
C VAL A 145 -17.84 -2.76 -16.48
N ARG A 146 -18.01 -3.16 -15.22
CA ARG A 146 -17.84 -2.27 -14.06
C ARG A 146 -16.70 -2.76 -13.18
N PHE A 147 -15.71 -1.92 -12.93
CA PHE A 147 -14.62 -2.20 -11.98
C PHE A 147 -14.94 -1.60 -10.62
N LEU A 148 -14.90 -2.42 -9.57
CA LEU A 148 -14.97 -1.97 -8.17
C LEU A 148 -13.59 -2.00 -7.55
N LEU A 149 -13.09 -0.82 -7.17
CA LEU A 149 -11.73 -0.60 -6.70
C LEU A 149 -11.72 -0.29 -5.21
N PHE A 150 -10.92 -1.05 -4.45
CA PHE A 150 -10.75 -0.86 -3.01
C PHE A 150 -9.35 -0.34 -2.66
N SER A 151 -9.30 0.82 -2.03
CA SER A 151 -8.08 1.50 -1.60
C SER A 151 -7.41 0.76 -0.45
N THR A 152 -8.16 0.49 0.62
CA THR A 152 -7.69 -0.24 1.80
C THR A 152 -8.35 -1.62 1.92
N LYS A 153 -7.92 -2.38 2.93
CA LYS A 153 -8.55 -3.67 3.27
C LYS A 153 -9.81 -3.48 4.12
N GLU A 154 -9.95 -2.32 4.75
CA GLU A 154 -11.06 -1.96 5.65
C GLU A 154 -12.30 -1.58 4.82
N ASP A 155 -12.08 -0.99 3.65
CA ASP A 155 -13.15 -0.67 2.68
C ASP A 155 -13.79 -1.92 2.04
N PHE A 156 -13.22 -3.11 2.22
CA PHE A 156 -13.70 -4.33 1.58
C PHE A 156 -14.90 -4.90 2.33
N ASP A 157 -16.11 -4.54 1.88
CA ASP A 157 -17.36 -5.08 2.39
C ASP A 157 -18.04 -6.03 1.37
N PRO A 158 -18.08 -7.35 1.64
CA PRO A 158 -18.78 -8.32 0.81
C PRO A 158 -20.26 -8.02 0.57
N ALA A 159 -20.97 -7.42 1.55
CA ALA A 159 -22.39 -7.13 1.43
C ALA A 159 -22.65 -6.00 0.43
N ALA A 160 -21.87 -4.91 0.51
CA ALA A 160 -21.91 -3.82 -0.45
C ALA A 160 -21.61 -4.29 -1.88
N ILE A 161 -20.60 -5.16 -2.05
CA ILE A 161 -20.23 -5.73 -3.36
C ILE A 161 -21.39 -6.54 -3.97
N ARG A 162 -22.05 -7.40 -3.16
CA ARG A 162 -23.20 -8.18 -3.61
C ARG A 162 -24.38 -7.29 -3.99
N ALA A 163 -24.70 -6.30 -3.16
CA ALA A 163 -25.77 -5.35 -3.45
C ALA A 163 -25.52 -4.53 -4.73
N GLU A 164 -24.25 -4.21 -5.04
CA GLU A 164 -23.89 -3.53 -6.29
C GLU A 164 -23.98 -4.48 -7.51
N ALA A 165 -23.61 -5.74 -7.34
CA ALA A 165 -23.76 -6.77 -8.37
C ALA A 165 -25.23 -7.05 -8.72
N GLU A 166 -26.11 -7.13 -7.72
CA GLU A 166 -27.56 -7.34 -7.89
C GLU A 166 -28.26 -6.19 -8.62
N LYS A 167 -27.79 -4.95 -8.45
CA LYS A 167 -28.34 -3.78 -9.15
C LYS A 167 -28.09 -3.82 -10.66
N THR A 168 -27.06 -4.53 -11.11
CA THR A 168 -26.68 -4.59 -12.52
C THR A 168 -26.48 -6.02 -13.03
N PRO A 169 -27.57 -6.81 -13.13
CA PRO A 169 -27.48 -8.23 -13.49
C PRO A 169 -26.96 -8.45 -14.93
N LYS A 170 -27.10 -7.45 -15.81
CA LYS A 170 -26.62 -7.49 -17.20
C LYS A 170 -25.18 -7.01 -17.39
N ALA A 171 -24.58 -6.38 -16.38
CA ALA A 171 -23.21 -5.89 -16.45
C ALA A 171 -22.26 -6.88 -15.77
N SER A 172 -21.03 -6.99 -16.30
CA SER A 172 -19.99 -7.79 -15.67
C SER A 172 -19.30 -6.96 -14.57
N VAL A 173 -19.42 -7.40 -13.32
CA VAL A 173 -18.85 -6.70 -12.15
C VAL A 173 -17.50 -7.32 -11.79
N LEU A 174 -16.45 -6.51 -11.89
CA LEU A 174 -15.05 -6.87 -11.75
C LEU A 174 -14.46 -6.23 -10.49
N VAL A 175 -14.33 -7.02 -9.43
CA VAL A 175 -13.94 -6.57 -8.09
C VAL A 175 -12.43 -6.70 -7.90
N VAL A 176 -11.73 -5.60 -7.66
CA VAL A 176 -10.27 -5.62 -7.47
C VAL A 176 -9.92 -5.85 -6.00
N SER A 177 -9.41 -7.03 -5.71
CA SER A 177 -9.05 -7.45 -4.35
C SER A 177 -7.97 -6.55 -3.72
N PRO A 178 -8.20 -6.01 -2.51
CA PRO A 178 -7.17 -5.26 -1.78
C PRO A 178 -6.09 -6.17 -1.15
N PHE A 179 -6.25 -7.50 -1.25
CA PHE A 179 -5.34 -8.48 -0.68
C PHE A 179 -4.34 -9.00 -1.72
N PHE A 180 -3.06 -9.12 -1.34
CA PHE A 180 -1.99 -9.59 -2.22
C PHE A 180 -2.09 -11.09 -2.53
N PHE A 181 -2.13 -11.93 -1.49
CA PHE A 181 -2.21 -13.40 -1.61
C PHE A 181 -3.06 -13.96 -0.47
N ARG A 182 -4.37 -13.65 -0.50
CA ARG A 182 -5.33 -14.27 0.43
C ARG A 182 -6.48 -14.90 -0.36
N PRO A 183 -7.03 -16.02 0.13
CA PRO A 183 -8.18 -16.68 -0.51
C PRO A 183 -9.48 -15.89 -0.36
N ARG A 184 -9.49 -14.79 0.41
CA ARG A 184 -10.67 -13.97 0.68
C ARG A 184 -11.30 -13.42 -0.61
N GLY A 185 -12.60 -13.67 -0.74
CA GLY A 185 -13.51 -13.09 -1.72
C GLY A 185 -14.83 -12.72 -1.06
N PHE A 186 -15.90 -12.62 -1.84
CA PHE A 186 -17.24 -12.29 -1.36
C PHE A 186 -18.30 -13.36 -1.68
N GLY A 187 -17.97 -14.38 -2.45
CA GLY A 187 -18.79 -15.56 -2.70
C GLY A 187 -18.50 -16.69 -1.71
N GLU A 188 -19.11 -17.85 -1.96
CA GLU A 188 -19.01 -19.02 -1.07
C GLU A 188 -17.68 -19.78 -1.21
N ARG A 189 -16.92 -19.52 -2.28
CA ARG A 189 -15.65 -20.21 -2.55
C ARG A 189 -14.50 -19.58 -1.77
N GLU A 190 -13.67 -20.41 -1.15
CA GLU A 190 -12.46 -19.99 -0.43
C GLU A 190 -11.15 -20.47 -1.10
N ASP A 191 -11.21 -20.90 -2.36
CA ASP A 191 -10.04 -21.41 -3.06
C ASP A 191 -8.99 -20.33 -3.39
N MET A 192 -7.71 -20.66 -3.26
CA MET A 192 -6.65 -19.75 -3.68
C MET A 192 -6.74 -19.45 -5.18
N TYR A 193 -6.71 -18.17 -5.54
CA TYR A 193 -6.73 -17.71 -6.92
C TYR A 193 -5.55 -16.80 -7.25
N VAL A 194 -5.00 -17.03 -8.44
CA VAL A 194 -3.81 -16.34 -8.94
C VAL A 194 -4.21 -15.07 -9.68
N CYS A 195 -4.99 -15.14 -10.76
CA CYS A 195 -5.41 -13.95 -11.53
C CYS A 195 -6.79 -13.45 -11.11
N TRP A 196 -7.78 -14.34 -11.17
CA TRP A 196 -9.19 -14.03 -10.93
C TRP A 196 -9.95 -15.28 -10.48
N ARG A 197 -11.13 -15.09 -9.89
CA ARG A 197 -12.05 -16.16 -9.46
C ARG A 197 -13.50 -15.71 -9.62
N ASP A 198 -14.36 -16.61 -10.11
CA ASP A 198 -15.81 -16.39 -10.11
C ASP A 198 -16.36 -16.47 -8.69
N GLU A 199 -17.12 -15.46 -8.29
CA GLU A 199 -17.72 -15.36 -6.95
C GLU A 199 -19.25 -15.42 -6.98
N GLY A 200 -19.87 -15.39 -8.16
CA GLY A 200 -21.32 -15.41 -8.35
C GLY A 200 -21.73 -14.94 -9.75
N GLU A 201 -23.03 -15.06 -10.05
CA GLU A 201 -23.66 -14.91 -11.38
C GLU A 201 -22.97 -13.93 -12.33
N ASN A 202 -22.84 -12.66 -11.95
CA ASN A 202 -22.25 -11.60 -12.78
C ASN A 202 -20.96 -11.00 -12.19
N ALA A 203 -20.45 -11.54 -11.07
CA ALA A 203 -19.42 -10.90 -10.26
C ALA A 203 -18.15 -11.76 -10.14
N VAL A 204 -17.01 -11.14 -10.43
CA VAL A 204 -15.69 -11.78 -10.47
C VAL A 204 -14.73 -11.01 -9.59
N ILE A 205 -13.92 -11.71 -8.78
CA ILE A 205 -12.82 -11.08 -8.04
C ILE A 205 -11.50 -11.21 -8.79
N LEU A 206 -10.71 -10.14 -8.80
CA LEU A 206 -9.46 -9.99 -9.53
C LEU A 206 -8.33 -9.64 -8.57
N ARG A 207 -7.10 -10.08 -8.86
CA ARG A 207 -5.90 -9.54 -8.19
C ARG A 207 -5.52 -8.18 -8.76
N LYS A 208 -4.98 -7.31 -7.90
CA LYS A 208 -4.48 -5.96 -8.28
C LYS A 208 -3.50 -5.98 -9.45
N TYR A 209 -2.54 -6.91 -9.47
CA TYR A 209 -1.57 -6.97 -10.57
C TYR A 209 -2.23 -7.34 -11.91
N PHE A 210 -3.29 -8.15 -11.87
CA PHE A 210 -4.00 -8.63 -13.06
C PHE A 210 -4.93 -7.55 -13.62
N PHE A 211 -5.56 -6.76 -12.74
CA PHE A 211 -6.39 -5.62 -13.10
C PHE A 211 -5.71 -4.67 -14.09
N PHE A 212 -4.48 -4.21 -13.84
CA PHE A 212 -3.81 -3.25 -14.74
C PHE A 212 -3.60 -3.83 -16.14
N TYR A 213 -3.30 -5.12 -16.24
CA TYR A 213 -3.18 -5.77 -17.54
C TYR A 213 -4.52 -5.88 -18.25
N LEU A 214 -5.56 -6.32 -17.53
CA LEU A 214 -6.90 -6.50 -18.07
C LEU A 214 -7.49 -5.16 -18.52
N ARG A 215 -7.40 -4.11 -17.70
CA ARG A 215 -7.83 -2.74 -18.00
C ARG A 215 -7.22 -2.24 -19.31
N ARG A 216 -5.91 -2.39 -19.47
CA ARG A 216 -5.21 -2.01 -20.71
C ARG A 216 -5.74 -2.79 -21.91
N ARG A 217 -5.94 -4.09 -21.77
CA ARG A 217 -6.42 -4.96 -22.86
C ARG A 217 -7.87 -4.68 -23.26
N MET A 218 -8.75 -4.47 -22.28
CA MET A 218 -10.16 -4.12 -22.53
C MET A 218 -10.31 -2.74 -23.17
N ARG A 219 -9.50 -1.75 -22.77
CA ARG A 219 -9.47 -0.44 -23.44
C ARG A 219 -9.02 -0.52 -24.90
N HIS A 220 -8.05 -1.37 -25.21
CA HIS A 220 -7.61 -1.59 -26.60
C HIS A 220 -8.64 -2.32 -27.46
N ALA A 221 -9.60 -3.03 -26.87
CA ALA A 221 -10.59 -3.79 -27.60
C ALA A 221 -11.77 -2.93 -28.11
N GLU A 222 -11.92 -1.69 -27.64
CA GLU A 222 -12.94 -0.68 -28.00
C GLU A 222 -14.42 -1.12 -27.96
N TYR A 223 -14.70 -2.37 -27.62
CA TYR A 223 -16.03 -2.98 -27.59
C TYR A 223 -16.76 -2.78 -26.25
N PHE A 224 -16.03 -2.47 -25.17
CA PHE A 224 -16.59 -2.43 -23.82
C PHE A 224 -16.87 -1.01 -23.34
N SER A 225 -18.03 -0.81 -22.72
CA SER A 225 -18.30 0.35 -21.88
C SER A 225 -17.72 0.07 -20.49
N ILE A 226 -16.66 0.79 -20.11
CA ILE A 226 -15.93 0.56 -18.86
C ILE A 226 -16.27 1.66 -17.86
N THR A 227 -16.89 1.27 -16.75
CA THR A 227 -17.10 2.17 -15.60
C THR A 227 -16.17 1.76 -14.46
N GLU A 228 -15.44 2.71 -13.87
CA GLU A 228 -14.53 2.44 -12.75
C GLU A 228 -15.04 3.19 -11.52
N THR A 229 -15.40 2.45 -10.47
CA THR A 229 -15.91 3.00 -9.21
C THR A 229 -14.90 2.71 -8.11
N VAL A 230 -14.41 3.75 -7.44
CA VAL A 230 -13.56 3.61 -6.25
C VAL A 230 -14.46 3.69 -5.03
N LEU A 231 -14.51 2.61 -4.26
CA LEU A 231 -15.24 2.55 -3.00
C LEU A 231 -14.26 2.93 -1.88
N GLU A 232 -14.45 4.12 -1.32
CA GLU A 232 -13.80 4.59 -0.11
C GLU A 232 -14.88 4.70 0.97
N GLN A 233 -14.68 4.10 2.14
CA GLN A 233 -15.53 4.43 3.27
C GLN A 233 -15.37 5.93 3.57
N PRO A 234 -16.45 6.67 3.85
CA PRO A 234 -16.33 8.03 4.31
C PRO A 234 -15.45 8.02 5.56
N LYS A 235 -14.29 8.66 5.49
CA LYS A 235 -13.48 8.90 6.69
C LYS A 235 -14.36 9.76 7.58
N GLU A 236 -14.80 9.21 8.72
CA GLU A 236 -15.28 10.04 9.81
C GLU A 236 -14.16 11.03 10.11
N ASP A 237 -14.41 12.30 9.80
CA ASP A 237 -13.60 13.41 10.22
C ASP A 237 -13.52 13.34 11.74
N THR A 238 -12.46 12.71 12.25
CA THR A 238 -12.10 12.82 13.66
C THR A 238 -11.51 14.22 13.85
N GLU A 239 -12.37 15.23 13.74
CA GLU A 239 -12.24 16.45 14.50
C GLU A 239 -12.30 16.04 15.97
N THR A 240 -11.14 15.83 16.60
CA THR A 240 -11.04 15.92 18.05
C THR A 240 -10.72 17.36 18.40
N PRO A 241 -11.69 18.15 18.91
CA PRO A 241 -11.39 19.31 19.72
C PRO A 241 -11.14 18.82 21.16
N CYS A 242 -9.94 19.07 21.69
CA CYS A 242 -9.63 19.27 23.11
C CYS A 242 -8.21 19.83 23.25
#